data_AF-A0A533X9Q1-F1
#
_entry.id   AF-A0A533X9Q1-F1
#
_cell.length_a   1.000
_cell.length_b   1.000
_cell.length_c   1.000
_cell.angle_alpha   90.00
_cell.angle_beta   90.00
_cell.angle_gamma   90.00
#
_symmetry.space_group_name_H-M   'P 1'
#
loop_
_entity.id
_entity.type
_entity.pdbx_description
1 polymer ?
#
loop_
_entity_poly.entity_id
_entity_poly.type
_entity_poly.pdbx_seq_one_letter_code
_entity_poly.pdbx_strand_id
1 'polypeptide(L)'
;MCWHCQSEVHGEYFCVQCVKVQPVSKELDYFTCLGLPRLLNIDLGVLEAKFYELSRVFHPDFFQNKTESEQAISLGNSALLNTAYRTLKDPIRRAEYLIQLEAGSAKDIRTSPPADLFEEILALQEDLEEFRSASPGQNPEHMEELRSRLKADRETLERRQRA
;
A
#
# COMPACT_ATOMS: atom_id res chain seq x y z
N MET A 1 -20.93 -2.57 21.31
CA MET A 1 -21.04 -3.48 22.46
C MET A 1 -20.13 -4.69 22.25
N CYS A 2 -19.60 -5.26 23.32
CA CYS A 2 -18.73 -6.43 23.27
C CYS A 2 -19.53 -7.67 22.84
N TRP A 3 -19.01 -8.44 21.88
CA TRP A 3 -19.68 -9.66 21.43
C TRP A 3 -19.79 -10.75 22.52
N HIS A 4 -18.94 -10.69 23.54
CA HIS A 4 -18.87 -11.70 24.61
C HIS A 4 -19.65 -11.27 25.87
N CYS A 5 -19.29 -10.14 26.49
CA CYS A 5 -19.87 -9.71 27.77
C CYS A 5 -20.92 -8.60 27.63
N GLN A 6 -21.22 -8.15 26.42
CA GLN A 6 -22.22 -7.10 26.12
C GLN A 6 -21.92 -5.72 26.74
N SER A 7 -20.75 -5.53 27.38
CA SER A 7 -20.35 -4.21 27.88
C SER A 7 -20.14 -3.21 26.74
N GLU A 8 -20.16 -1.92 27.06
CA GLU A 8 -19.61 -0.91 26.16
C GLU A 8 -18.12 -1.19 25.91
N VAL A 9 -17.69 -1.01 24.66
CA VAL A 9 -16.33 -1.29 24.22
C VAL A 9 -15.61 0.05 24.18
N HIS A 10 -14.75 0.29 25.17
CA HIS A 10 -13.88 1.47 25.22
C HIS A 10 -12.45 1.18 24.73
N GLY A 11 -12.11 -0.08 24.44
CA GLY A 11 -10.82 -0.47 23.89
C GLY A 11 -10.87 -0.61 22.37
N GLU A 12 -9.78 -0.25 21.69
CA GLU A 12 -9.71 -0.29 20.22
C GLU A 12 -9.85 -1.72 19.66
N TYR A 13 -9.26 -2.70 20.34
CA TYR A 13 -9.14 -4.08 19.83
C TYR A 13 -9.48 -5.18 20.83
N PHE A 14 -9.55 -4.86 22.12
CA PHE A 14 -9.91 -5.79 23.19
C PHE A 14 -10.98 -5.17 24.09
N CYS A 15 -11.87 -6.01 24.61
CA CYS A 15 -12.82 -5.57 25.62
C CYS A 15 -12.09 -5.29 26.94
N VAL A 16 -12.29 -4.11 27.54
CA VAL A 16 -11.72 -3.74 28.83
C VAL A 16 -12.24 -4.56 30.02
N GLN A 17 -13.40 -5.20 29.88
CA GLN A 17 -14.00 -6.00 30.95
C GLN A 17 -13.66 -7.49 30.87
N CYS A 18 -13.76 -8.11 29.69
CA CYS A 18 -13.53 -9.55 29.54
C CYS A 18 -12.24 -9.91 28.79
N VAL A 19 -11.47 -8.90 28.32
CA VAL A 19 -10.19 -9.06 27.59
C VAL A 19 -10.33 -9.86 26.28
N LYS A 20 -11.56 -10.09 25.81
CA LYS A 20 -11.80 -10.78 24.54
C LYS A 20 -11.46 -9.87 23.37
N VAL A 21 -10.75 -10.42 22.38
CA VAL A 21 -10.47 -9.74 21.11
C VAL A 21 -11.78 -9.32 20.46
N GLN A 22 -11.87 -8.08 20.00
CA GLN A 22 -13.04 -7.54 19.33
C GLN A 22 -12.80 -7.49 17.80
N PRO A 23 -13.85 -7.66 16.99
CA PRO A 23 -13.74 -7.47 15.55
C PRO A 23 -13.43 -6.00 15.26
N VAL A 24 -12.41 -5.76 14.44
CA VAL A 24 -12.15 -4.41 13.91
C VAL A 24 -13.31 -4.04 13.01
N SER A 25 -13.88 -2.85 13.20
CA SER A 25 -14.97 -2.38 12.36
C SER A 25 -14.53 -2.31 10.91
N LYS A 26 -15.36 -2.85 10.00
CA LYS A 26 -15.12 -2.74 8.56
C LYS A 26 -15.30 -1.30 8.04
N GLU A 27 -15.92 -0.44 8.83
CA GLU A 27 -16.14 0.97 8.51
C GLU A 27 -14.94 1.84 8.89
N LEU A 28 -13.99 1.31 9.69
CA LEU A 28 -12.73 2.00 9.96
C LEU A 28 -11.87 2.01 8.69
N ASP A 29 -11.37 3.19 8.34
CA ASP A 29 -10.40 3.30 7.27
C ASP A 29 -9.02 2.75 7.66
N TYR A 30 -8.21 2.42 6.65
CA TYR A 30 -6.90 1.79 6.85
C TYR A 30 -5.90 2.69 7.58
N PHE A 31 -6.00 4.02 7.42
CA PHE A 31 -5.10 4.94 8.11
C PHE A 31 -5.42 4.92 9.61
N THR A 32 -6.68 5.06 9.98
CA THR A 32 -7.12 4.98 11.38
C THR A 32 -6.80 3.61 12.00
N CYS A 33 -7.01 2.52 11.26
CA CYS A 33 -6.70 1.16 11.71
C CYS A 33 -5.21 0.96 12.06
N LEU A 34 -4.30 1.65 11.37
CA LEU A 34 -2.86 1.58 11.60
C LEU A 34 -2.32 2.76 12.43
N GLY A 35 -3.20 3.63 12.94
CA GLY A 35 -2.82 4.80 13.74
C GLY A 35 -2.03 5.85 12.95
N LEU A 36 -2.29 5.97 11.64
CA LEU A 36 -1.63 6.90 10.73
C LEU A 36 -2.57 8.05 10.34
N PRO A 37 -2.02 9.25 10.04
CA PRO A 37 -2.81 10.33 9.46
C PRO A 37 -3.17 10.00 8.00
N ARG A 38 -4.32 10.51 7.54
CA ARG A 38 -4.80 10.38 6.15
C ARG A 38 -4.01 11.29 5.21
N LEU A 39 -2.78 10.89 4.89
CA LEU A 39 -1.86 11.64 4.03
C LEU A 39 -1.38 10.74 2.88
N LEU A 40 -1.09 11.35 1.73
CA LEU A 40 -0.41 10.65 0.64
C LEU A 40 1.02 10.28 1.02
N ASN A 41 1.73 11.20 1.68
CA ASN A 41 3.07 10.94 2.18
C ASN A 41 3.00 10.48 3.65
N ILE A 42 3.30 9.21 3.88
CA ILE A 42 3.35 8.61 5.22
C ILE A 42 4.73 8.01 5.46
N ASP A 43 5.14 7.98 6.73
CA ASP A 43 6.37 7.31 7.13
C ASP A 43 6.18 5.79 7.05
N LEU A 44 6.89 5.16 6.09
CA LEU A 44 6.85 3.72 5.89
C LEU A 44 7.45 2.93 7.07
N GLY A 45 8.39 3.51 7.82
CA GLY A 45 8.94 2.91 9.03
C GLY A 45 7.91 2.84 10.15
N VAL A 46 7.11 3.90 10.32
CA VAL A 46 5.98 3.91 11.27
C VAL A 46 4.91 2.91 10.84
N LEU A 47 4.57 2.87 9.55
CA LEU A 47 3.63 1.90 8.99
C LEU A 47 4.06 0.46 9.28
N GLU A 48 5.33 0.12 9.02
CA GLU A 48 5.87 -1.23 9.26
C GLU A 48 5.88 -1.56 10.76
N ALA A 49 6.33 -0.63 11.61
CA ALA A 49 6.32 -0.83 13.06
C ALA A 49 4.91 -1.13 13.60
N LYS A 50 3.92 -0.33 13.19
CA LYS A 50 2.51 -0.53 13.59
C LYS A 50 1.93 -1.81 13.05
N PHE A 51 2.24 -2.17 11.81
CA PHE A 51 1.84 -3.44 11.23
C PHE A 51 2.38 -4.63 12.02
N TYR A 52 3.67 -4.64 12.38
CA TYR A 52 4.25 -5.74 13.16
C TYR A 52 3.70 -5.81 14.59
N GLU A 53 3.47 -4.67 15.24
CA GLU A 53 2.83 -4.58 16.55
C GLU A 53 1.46 -5.26 16.53
N LEU A 54 0.58 -4.83 15.63
CA LEU A 54 -0.78 -5.35 15.52
C LEU A 54 -0.83 -6.79 14.98
N SER A 55 0.10 -7.17 14.11
CA SER A 55 0.19 -8.54 13.59
C SER A 55 0.48 -9.53 14.71
N ARG A 56 1.32 -9.17 15.69
CA ARG A 56 1.55 -10.01 16.88
C ARG A 56 0.32 -10.11 17.76
N VAL A 57 -0.43 -9.01 17.89
CA VAL A 57 -1.64 -8.95 18.71
C VAL A 57 -2.75 -9.83 18.13
N PHE A 58 -2.93 -9.86 16.81
CA PHE A 58 -3.99 -10.61 16.15
C PHE A 58 -3.56 -11.95 15.56
N HIS A 59 -2.28 -12.34 15.69
CA HIS A 59 -1.75 -13.51 14.98
C HIS A 59 -2.57 -14.78 15.30
N PRO A 60 -3.07 -15.52 14.29
CA PRO A 60 -3.89 -16.72 14.50
C PRO A 60 -3.25 -17.76 15.42
N ASP A 61 -1.91 -17.86 15.43
CA ASP A 61 -1.18 -18.80 16.29
C ASP A 61 -1.46 -18.59 17.79
N PHE A 62 -1.70 -17.35 18.23
CA PHE A 62 -2.05 -17.10 19.64
C PHE A 62 -3.49 -17.47 19.99
N PHE A 63 -4.33 -17.74 18.98
CA PHE A 63 -5.75 -18.04 19.12
C PHE A 63 -6.11 -19.49 18.81
N GLN A 64 -5.17 -20.35 18.38
CA GLN A 64 -5.44 -21.76 18.03
C GLN A 64 -6.15 -22.56 19.14
N ASN A 65 -5.87 -22.24 20.41
CA ASN A 65 -6.48 -22.90 21.58
C ASN A 65 -7.64 -22.09 22.19
N LYS A 66 -8.12 -21.04 21.52
CA LYS A 66 -9.24 -20.18 21.97
C LYS A 66 -10.56 -20.65 21.35
N THR A 67 -11.67 -20.00 21.71
CA THR A 67 -12.98 -20.32 21.15
C THR A 67 -13.02 -20.06 19.64
N GLU A 68 -13.89 -20.76 18.92
CA GLU A 68 -14.07 -20.56 17.48
C GLU A 68 -14.36 -19.10 17.11
N SER A 69 -15.14 -18.40 17.96
CA SER A 69 -15.42 -16.97 17.77
C SER A 69 -14.15 -16.11 17.86
N GLU A 70 -13.27 -16.37 18.83
CA GLU A 70 -12.00 -15.65 18.96
C GLU A 70 -11.06 -15.95 17.79
N GLN A 71 -11.01 -17.20 17.33
CA GLN A 71 -10.22 -17.60 16.16
C GLN A 71 -10.69 -16.89 14.89
N ALA A 72 -12.01 -16.86 14.65
CA ALA A 72 -12.59 -16.18 13.50
C ALA A 72 -12.32 -14.67 13.52
N ILE A 73 -12.43 -14.04 14.70
CA ILE A 73 -12.13 -12.61 14.88
C ILE A 73 -10.65 -12.32 14.63
N SER A 74 -9.75 -13.11 15.22
CA SER A 74 -8.30 -13.00 15.00
C SER A 74 -7.92 -13.13 13.52
N LEU A 75 -8.51 -14.10 12.82
CA LEU A 75 -8.29 -14.30 11.39
C LEU A 75 -8.79 -13.11 10.57
N GLY A 76 -10.01 -12.62 10.87
CA GLY A 76 -10.59 -11.46 10.21
C GLY A 76 -9.78 -10.18 10.41
N ASN A 77 -9.36 -9.91 11.64
CA ASN A 77 -8.53 -8.75 11.98
C ASN A 77 -7.16 -8.84 11.29
N SER A 78 -6.54 -10.01 11.27
CA SER A 78 -5.27 -10.23 10.57
C SER A 78 -5.39 -10.02 9.06
N ALA A 79 -6.47 -10.49 8.43
CA ALA A 79 -6.70 -10.28 7.00
C ALA A 79 -6.92 -8.80 6.67
N LEU A 80 -7.68 -8.07 7.49
CA LEU A 80 -7.89 -6.63 7.35
C LEU A 80 -6.57 -5.87 7.48
N LEU A 81 -5.76 -6.19 8.51
CA LEU A 81 -4.47 -5.54 8.77
C LEU A 81 -3.50 -5.76 7.60
N ASN A 82 -3.43 -6.96 7.05
CA ASN A 82 -2.61 -7.25 5.87
C ASN A 82 -3.07 -6.45 4.64
N THR A 83 -4.38 -6.32 4.44
CA THR A 83 -4.94 -5.55 3.33
C THR A 83 -4.64 -4.06 3.49
N ALA A 84 -4.83 -3.52 4.70
CA ALA A 84 -4.49 -2.15 5.05
C ALA A 84 -3.00 -1.87 4.80
N TYR A 85 -2.12 -2.72 5.31
CA TYR A 85 -0.67 -2.58 5.13
C TYR A 85 -0.26 -2.59 3.65
N ARG A 86 -0.76 -3.56 2.86
CA ARG A 86 -0.44 -3.63 1.42
C ARG A 86 -0.96 -2.42 0.64
N THR A 87 -2.14 -1.92 1.01
CA THR A 87 -2.75 -0.75 0.37
C THR A 87 -1.97 0.51 0.69
N LEU A 88 -1.62 0.71 1.97
CA LEU A 88 -0.87 1.89 2.39
C LEU A 88 0.61 1.83 2.02
N LYS A 89 1.23 0.64 1.85
CA LYS A 89 2.64 0.52 1.45
C LYS A 89 2.86 0.96 0.01
N ASP A 90 1.95 0.61 -0.89
CA ASP A 90 2.02 0.96 -2.30
C ASP A 90 1.55 2.40 -2.51
N PRO A 91 2.38 3.30 -3.07
CA PRO A 91 2.01 4.72 -3.21
C PRO A 91 0.82 4.94 -4.16
N ILE A 92 0.67 4.10 -5.19
CA ILE A 92 -0.43 4.21 -6.16
C ILE A 92 -1.73 3.77 -5.48
N ARG A 93 -1.73 2.59 -4.84
CA ARG A 93 -2.92 2.08 -4.13
C ARG A 93 -3.32 2.99 -2.97
N ARG A 94 -2.35 3.58 -2.27
CA ARG A 94 -2.59 4.56 -1.21
C ARG A 94 -3.30 5.80 -1.76
N ALA A 95 -2.87 6.30 -2.91
CA ALA A 95 -3.50 7.45 -3.55
C ALA A 95 -4.93 7.13 -3.99
N GLU A 96 -5.13 6.00 -4.67
CA GLU A 96 -6.47 5.51 -5.06
C GLU A 96 -7.41 5.37 -3.86
N TYR A 97 -6.90 4.79 -2.77
CA TYR A 97 -7.66 4.60 -1.54
C TYR A 97 -8.00 5.93 -0.85
N LEU A 98 -7.06 6.87 -0.77
CA LEU A 98 -7.32 8.17 -0.17
C LEU A 98 -8.34 8.98 -1.00
N ILE A 99 -8.22 8.95 -2.33
CA ILE A 99 -9.22 9.53 -3.23
C ILE A 99 -10.58 8.87 -2.99
N GLN A 100 -10.60 7.54 -2.80
CA GLN A 100 -11.84 6.81 -2.51
C GLN A 100 -12.54 7.31 -1.24
N LEU A 101 -11.76 7.63 -0.20
CA LEU A 101 -12.27 8.13 1.08
C LEU A 101 -12.78 9.57 0.99
N GLU A 102 -12.05 10.46 0.29
CA GLU A 102 -12.35 11.89 0.28
C GLU A 102 -13.34 12.30 -0.83
N ALA A 103 -13.22 11.71 -2.02
CA ALA A 103 -14.00 12.08 -3.20
C ALA A 103 -15.05 11.04 -3.61
N GLY A 104 -15.12 9.89 -2.92
CA GLY A 104 -15.96 8.76 -3.33
C GLY A 104 -15.31 7.93 -4.44
N SER A 105 -16.09 7.26 -5.29
CA SER A 105 -15.53 6.24 -6.19
C SER A 105 -14.47 6.78 -7.16
N ALA A 106 -13.28 6.17 -7.14
CA ALA A 106 -12.16 6.43 -8.07
C ALA A 106 -12.47 6.10 -9.56
N LYS A 107 -13.72 5.81 -9.92
CA LYS A 107 -14.15 5.43 -11.28
C LYS A 107 -13.94 6.53 -12.32
N ASP A 108 -13.72 7.77 -11.89
CA ASP A 108 -13.48 8.90 -12.79
C ASP A 108 -12.00 9.24 -12.99
N ILE A 109 -11.07 8.42 -12.49
CA ILE A 109 -9.66 8.56 -12.87
C ILE A 109 -9.56 8.26 -14.37
N ARG A 110 -9.22 9.29 -15.15
CA ARG A 110 -8.99 9.16 -16.59
C ARG A 110 -7.93 8.08 -16.82
N THR A 111 -8.32 7.01 -17.51
CA THR A 111 -7.42 5.91 -17.89
C THR A 111 -6.50 6.29 -19.05
N SER A 112 -6.79 7.39 -19.76
CA SER A 112 -5.93 7.89 -20.82
C SER A 112 -4.87 8.82 -20.24
N PRO A 113 -3.57 8.55 -20.46
CA PRO A 113 -2.52 9.45 -20.04
C PRO A 113 -2.63 10.78 -20.79
N PRO A 114 -2.18 11.90 -20.18
CA PRO A 114 -1.94 13.16 -20.89
C PRO A 114 -1.04 12.94 -22.12
N ALA A 115 -1.26 13.73 -23.19
CA ALA A 115 -0.57 13.53 -24.47
C ALA A 115 0.95 13.69 -24.35
N ASP A 116 1.40 14.66 -23.55
CA ASP A 116 2.80 14.90 -23.20
C ASP A 116 3.44 13.70 -22.48
N LEU A 117 2.73 13.09 -21.53
CA LEU A 117 3.22 11.88 -20.85
C LEU A 117 3.29 10.69 -21.81
N PHE A 118 2.33 10.58 -22.72
CA PHE A 118 2.31 9.51 -23.72
C PHE A 118 3.49 9.60 -24.69
N GLU A 119 3.79 10.80 -25.18
CA GLU A 119 4.97 11.07 -26.02
C GLU A 119 6.28 10.72 -25.29
N GLU A 120 6.41 11.11 -24.02
CA GLU A 120 7.58 10.76 -23.20
C GLU A 120 7.75 9.24 -23.05
N ILE A 121 6.66 8.50 -22.81
CA ILE A 121 6.69 7.04 -22.69
C ILE A 121 7.08 6.37 -24.02
N LEU A 122 6.55 6.85 -25.15
CA LEU A 122 6.89 6.31 -26.47
C LEU A 122 8.38 6.49 -26.77
N ALA A 123 8.93 7.68 -26.55
CA ALA A 123 10.36 7.94 -26.76
C ALA A 123 11.25 7.01 -25.90
N LEU A 124 10.87 6.78 -24.64
CA LEU A 124 11.57 5.82 -23.78
C LEU A 124 11.50 4.38 -24.27
N GLN A 125 10.36 3.98 -24.84
CA GLN A 125 10.19 2.64 -25.41
C GLN A 125 11.07 2.45 -26.65
N GLU A 126 11.12 3.45 -27.53
CA GLU A 126 11.98 3.46 -28.72
C GLU A 126 13.45 3.32 -28.32
N ASP A 127 13.92 4.10 -27.35
CA ASP A 127 15.29 4.02 -26.84
C ASP A 127 15.63 2.64 -26.25
N LEU A 128 14.69 2.04 -25.52
CA LEU A 128 14.86 0.70 -24.94
C LEU A 128 14.90 -0.38 -26.02
N GLU A 129 14.07 -0.27 -27.06
CA GLU A 129 14.07 -1.19 -28.19
C GLU A 129 15.36 -1.09 -29.00
N GLU A 130 15.81 0.13 -29.28
CA GLU A 130 17.08 0.38 -29.95
C GLU A 130 18.24 -0.24 -29.15
N PHE A 131 18.29 0.00 -27.83
CA PHE A 131 19.33 -0.55 -26.96
C PHE A 131 19.32 -2.08 -26.94
N ARG A 132 18.13 -2.71 -26.96
CA ARG A 132 17.98 -4.18 -26.97
C ARG A 132 18.31 -4.81 -28.32
N SER A 133 18.05 -4.09 -29.42
CA SER A 133 18.27 -4.58 -30.78
C SER A 133 19.73 -4.43 -31.25
N ALA A 134 20.49 -3.52 -30.63
CA ALA A 134 21.89 -3.32 -30.94
C ALA A 134 22.75 -4.53 -30.60
N SER A 135 23.54 -5.00 -31.57
CA SER A 135 24.47 -6.10 -31.37
C SER A 135 25.72 -5.64 -30.59
N PRO A 136 26.26 -6.44 -29.65
CA PRO A 136 27.51 -6.11 -28.96
C PRO A 136 28.65 -5.89 -29.98
N GLY A 137 29.13 -4.65 -30.09
CA GLY A 137 30.24 -4.28 -30.98
C GLY A 137 29.85 -3.48 -32.23
N GLN A 138 28.56 -3.29 -32.52
CA GLN A 138 28.13 -2.30 -33.52
C GLN A 138 28.02 -0.93 -32.83
N ASN A 139 28.76 0.05 -33.33
CA ASN A 139 28.74 1.47 -32.89
C ASN A 139 28.82 1.70 -31.36
N PRO A 140 30.01 1.51 -30.75
CA PRO A 140 30.18 1.63 -29.29
C PRO A 140 29.90 3.05 -28.75
N GLU A 141 30.16 4.10 -29.54
CA GLU A 141 29.87 5.48 -29.15
C GLU A 141 28.35 5.71 -29.02
N HIS A 142 27.57 5.30 -30.02
CA HIS A 142 26.10 5.38 -30.01
C HIS A 142 25.48 4.62 -28.84
N MET A 143 26.02 3.44 -28.51
CA MET A 143 25.55 2.65 -27.38
C MET A 143 25.81 3.30 -26.03
N GLU A 144 26.93 4.01 -25.88
CA GLU A 144 27.22 4.75 -24.65
C GLU A 144 26.35 6.00 -24.51
N GLU A 145 26.06 6.70 -25.63
CA GLU A 145 25.11 7.81 -25.66
C GLU A 145 23.70 7.36 -25.25
N LEU A 146 23.20 6.29 -25.85
CA LEU A 146 21.87 5.73 -25.55
C LEU A 146 21.77 5.27 -24.08
N ARG A 147 22.85 4.66 -23.57
CA ARG A 147 22.93 4.25 -22.16
C ARG A 147 22.93 5.46 -21.22
N SER A 148 23.62 6.54 -21.59
CA SER A 148 23.65 7.78 -20.82
C SER A 148 22.26 8.42 -20.75
N ARG A 149 21.57 8.49 -21.89
CA ARG A 149 20.19 9.01 -21.97
C ARG A 149 19.22 8.22 -21.11
N LEU A 150 19.17 6.89 -21.25
CA LEU A 150 18.32 6.01 -20.44
C LEU A 150 18.59 6.12 -18.93
N LYS A 151 19.85 6.37 -18.52
CA LYS A 151 20.18 6.63 -17.11
C LYS A 151 19.64 7.98 -16.64
N ALA A 152 19.81 9.04 -17.44
CA ALA A 152 19.31 10.37 -17.12
C ALA A 152 17.78 10.41 -17.02
N ASP A 153 17.09 9.69 -17.90
CA ASP A 153 15.65 9.56 -17.88
C ASP A 153 15.17 8.84 -16.62
N ARG A 154 15.83 7.72 -16.26
CA ARG A 154 15.55 7.02 -14.99
C ARG A 154 15.70 7.95 -13.79
N GLU A 155 16.79 8.72 -13.70
CA GLU A 155 17.02 9.66 -12.61
C GLU A 155 15.98 10.80 -12.57
N THR A 156 15.47 11.20 -13.73
CA THR A 156 14.41 12.21 -13.84
C THR A 156 13.09 11.65 -13.33
N LEU A 157 12.73 10.43 -13.73
CA LEU A 157 11.53 9.75 -13.25
C LEU A 157 11.58 9.46 -11.74
N GLU A 158 12.72 9.01 -11.22
CA GLU A 158 12.91 8.80 -9.78
C GLU A 158 12.77 10.09 -8.97
N ARG A 159 13.22 11.23 -9.51
CA ARG A 159 13.01 12.55 -8.89
C ARG A 159 11.54 12.95 -8.88
N ARG A 160 10.83 12.76 -10.00
CA ARG A 160 9.39 13.03 -10.10
C ARG A 160 8.57 12.16 -9.12
N GLN A 161 8.98 10.91 -8.88
CA GLN A 161 8.32 10.02 -7.94
C GLN A 161 8.49 10.46 -6.47
N ARG A 162 9.57 11.18 -6.14
CA ARG A 162 9.89 11.63 -4.78
C ARG A 162 9.37 13.05 -4.46
N ALA A 163 9.03 13.83 -5.48
CA ALA A 163 8.49 15.18 -5.35
C ALA A 163 6.99 15.16 -5.00
#